data_AF-A0AA37UNN5-F1
#
_entry.id   AF-A0AA37UNN5-F1
#
_cell.length_a   1.000
_cell.length_b   1.000
_cell.length_c   1.000
_cell.angle_alpha   90.00
_cell.angle_beta   90.00
_cell.angle_gamma   90.00
#
_symmetry.space_group_name_H-M   'P 1'
#
loop_
_entity.id
_entity.type
_entity.pdbx_description
1 polymer ?
#
loop_
_entity_poly.entity_id
_entity_poly.type
_entity_poly.pdbx_seq_one_letter_code
_entity_poly.pdbx_strand_id
1 'polypeptide(L)'
;MREADGTVVGHVRTLRLLTDAEAAVVAERGWDALVGDSGSEEALVDVTRGGADGGAGGAGAAPSGSDPAERRSGPPRDRSVVIRTKMHAEHPPRWVTLDDGVFQSVTGYESPEYMQDNGNHEFVAVETFLRSAPWTAEFVQAAQEGQTALFTDASGAYRLED
;
A
#
# COMPACT_ATOMS: atom_id res chain seq x y z
N MET A 1 -18.97 -23.94 -14.30
CA MET A 1 -20.09 -24.51 -13.53
C MET A 1 -20.78 -25.53 -14.41
N ARG A 2 -21.10 -26.70 -13.86
CA ARG A 2 -21.81 -27.77 -14.57
C ARG A 2 -23.04 -28.19 -13.78
N GLU A 3 -24.10 -28.58 -14.49
CA GLU A 3 -25.24 -29.28 -13.92
C GLU A 3 -24.88 -30.72 -13.53
N ALA A 4 -25.77 -31.39 -12.81
CA ALA A 4 -25.57 -32.77 -12.33
C ALA A 4 -25.43 -33.80 -13.46
N ASP A 5 -25.94 -33.48 -14.66
CA ASP A 5 -25.81 -34.27 -15.88
C ASP A 5 -24.49 -33.97 -16.64
N GLY A 6 -23.66 -33.06 -16.12
CA GLY A 6 -22.40 -32.64 -16.73
C GLY A 6 -22.52 -31.49 -17.72
N THR A 7 -23.71 -30.97 -18.01
CA THR A 7 -23.93 -29.84 -18.92
C THR A 7 -23.24 -28.58 -18.39
N VAL A 8 -22.45 -27.89 -19.22
CA VAL A 8 -21.79 -26.64 -18.82
C VAL A 8 -22.82 -25.52 -18.79
N VAL A 9 -23.03 -24.93 -17.61
CA VAL A 9 -24.01 -23.84 -17.39
C VAL A 9 -23.36 -22.48 -17.15
N GLY A 10 -22.03 -22.42 -17.14
CA GLY A 10 -21.32 -21.14 -17.07
C GLY A 10 -19.83 -21.29 -16.90
N HIS A 11 -19.10 -20.21 -17.18
CA HIS A 11 -17.67 -20.11 -16.97
C HIS A 11 -17.39 -19.40 -15.63
N VAL A 12 -16.53 -19.98 -14.82
CA VAL A 12 -15.99 -19.32 -13.62
C VAL A 12 -14.55 -18.98 -13.93
N ARG A 13 -14.17 -17.73 -13.65
CA ARG A 13 -12.78 -17.26 -13.75
C ARG A 13 -12.35 -16.80 -12.38
N THR A 14 -11.19 -17.29 -11.93
CA THR A 14 -10.55 -16.82 -10.70
C THR A 14 -9.58 -15.72 -11.07
N LEU A 15 -9.71 -14.56 -10.43
CA LEU A 15 -8.73 -13.47 -10.50
C LEU A 15 -8.01 -13.41 -9.17
N ARG A 16 -6.68 -13.45 -9.20
CA ARG A 16 -5.83 -13.19 -8.03
C ARG A 16 -5.14 -11.85 -8.23
N LEU A 17 -5.20 -11.01 -7.19
CA LEU A 17 -4.35 -9.83 -7.11
C LEU A 17 -2.93 -10.27 -6.72
N LEU A 18 -1.94 -9.71 -7.40
CA LEU A 18 -0.54 -9.91 -7.05
C LEU A 18 -0.22 -9.15 -5.76
N THR A 19 0.67 -9.72 -4.96
CA THR A 19 1.36 -8.93 -3.94
C THR A 19 2.28 -7.91 -4.62
N ASP A 20 2.66 -6.84 -3.91
CA ASP A 20 3.53 -5.80 -4.48
C ASP A 20 4.87 -6.36 -4.96
N ALA A 21 5.42 -7.35 -4.26
CA ALA A 21 6.65 -8.04 -4.66
C ALA A 21 6.46 -8.78 -6.00
N GLU A 22 5.37 -9.53 -6.16
CA GLU A 22 5.07 -10.24 -7.42
C GLU A 22 4.77 -9.25 -8.56
N ALA A 23 4.04 -8.16 -8.27
CA ALA A 23 3.75 -7.11 -9.25
C ALA A 23 5.03 -6.43 -9.76
N ALA A 24 5.99 -6.16 -8.87
CA ALA A 24 7.29 -5.61 -9.24
C ALA A 24 8.07 -6.57 -10.16
N VAL A 25 8.06 -7.87 -9.86
CA VAL A 25 8.68 -8.89 -10.72
C VAL A 25 8.03 -8.89 -12.11
N VAL A 26 6.71 -8.83 -12.19
CA VAL A 26 5.99 -8.79 -13.47
C VAL A 26 6.31 -7.51 -14.25
N ALA A 27 6.38 -6.36 -13.58
CA ALA A 27 6.71 -5.09 -14.21
C ALA A 27 8.13 -5.06 -14.80
N GLU A 28 9.10 -5.67 -14.10
CA GLU A 28 10.51 -5.65 -14.50
C GLU A 28 10.87 -6.78 -15.48
N ARG A 29 10.35 -7.98 -15.24
CA ARG A 29 10.81 -9.23 -15.88
C ARG A 29 9.69 -9.99 -16.60
N GLY A 30 8.44 -9.54 -16.48
CA GLY A 30 7.29 -10.16 -17.11
C GLY A 30 6.67 -11.33 -16.33
N TRP A 31 5.51 -11.78 -16.80
CA TRP A 31 4.74 -12.87 -16.19
C TRP A 31 5.50 -14.20 -16.14
N ASP A 32 6.19 -14.56 -17.22
CA ASP A 32 6.91 -15.84 -17.32
C ASP A 32 8.02 -15.95 -16.26
N ALA A 33 8.66 -14.83 -15.92
CA ALA A 33 9.66 -14.79 -14.85
C ALA A 33 9.02 -15.07 -13.48
N LEU A 34 7.84 -14.52 -13.22
CA LEU A 34 7.11 -14.77 -11.97
C LEU A 34 6.69 -16.24 -11.84
N VAL A 35 6.19 -16.85 -12.92
CA VAL A 35 5.81 -18.26 -12.95
C VAL A 35 7.04 -19.15 -12.78
N GLY A 36 8.15 -18.81 -13.42
CA GLY A 36 9.44 -19.49 -13.26
C GLY A 36 9.93 -19.48 -11.81
N ASP A 37 9.94 -18.32 -11.16
CA ASP A 37 10.34 -18.16 -9.75
C ASP A 37 9.39 -18.90 -8.80
N SER A 38 8.12 -19.03 -9.19
CA SER A 38 7.09 -19.70 -8.39
C SER A 38 7.02 -21.21 -8.60
N GLY A 39 7.65 -21.72 -9.66
CA GLY A 39 7.66 -23.12 -10.07
C GLY A 39 6.47 -23.53 -10.94
N SER A 40 5.27 -23.00 -10.66
CA SER A 40 4.08 -23.18 -11.50
C SER A 40 3.02 -22.10 -11.26
N GLU A 41 2.07 -21.96 -12.19
CA GLU A 41 0.90 -21.10 -12.00
C GLU A 41 -0.01 -21.59 -10.86
N GLU A 42 -0.07 -22.89 -10.61
CA GLU A 42 -0.82 -23.48 -9.50
C GLU A 42 -0.23 -23.06 -8.15
N ALA A 43 1.10 -22.95 -8.07
CA ALA A 43 1.77 -22.46 -6.88
C ALA A 43 1.50 -20.97 -6.62
N LEU A 44 1.11 -20.20 -7.64
CA LEU A 44 0.66 -18.82 -7.50
C LEU A 44 -0.76 -18.70 -6.93
N VAL A 45 -1.57 -19.77 -6.92
CA VAL A 45 -2.92 -19.72 -6.31
C VAL A 45 -3.00 -20.42 -4.95
N ASP A 46 -1.89 -20.99 -4.49
CA ASP A 46 -1.80 -21.61 -3.17
C ASP A 46 -1.70 -20.57 -2.05
N VAL A 47 -2.81 -20.37 -1.34
CA VAL A 47 -2.93 -19.45 -0.20
C VAL A 47 -2.19 -19.93 1.06
N THR A 48 -1.70 -21.17 1.08
CA THR A 48 -0.90 -21.73 2.17
C THR A 48 0.61 -21.61 1.92
N ARG A 49 1.00 -21.20 0.71
CA ARG A 49 2.38 -20.83 0.40
C ARG A 49 2.78 -19.68 1.33
N GLY A 50 3.90 -19.84 2.04
CA GLY A 50 4.59 -18.67 2.58
C GLY A 50 4.81 -17.69 1.43
N GLY A 51 4.80 -16.38 1.70
CA GLY A 51 5.03 -15.37 0.66
C GLY A 51 6.28 -15.67 -0.18
N ALA A 52 6.52 -14.90 -1.24
CA ALA A 52 7.72 -15.02 -2.07
C ALA A 52 9.02 -14.61 -1.31
N ASP A 53 9.19 -15.08 -0.07
CA ASP A 53 10.38 -15.07 0.75
C ASP A 53 10.87 -16.53 0.85
N GLY A 54 11.28 -17.08 -0.29
CA GLY A 54 11.90 -18.40 -0.36
C GLY A 54 13.38 -18.31 0.01
N GLY A 55 13.72 -18.46 1.29
CA GLY A 55 15.10 -18.37 1.78
C GLY A 55 15.45 -19.13 3.07
N ALA A 56 15.02 -20.38 3.19
CA ALA A 56 15.60 -21.45 4.03
C ALA A 56 15.57 -21.33 5.58
N GLY A 57 14.98 -22.35 6.21
CA GLY A 57 15.39 -22.76 7.55
C GLY A 57 16.85 -23.19 7.54
N GLY A 58 17.69 -22.42 8.22
CA GLY A 58 19.10 -22.73 8.48
C GLY A 58 19.56 -21.91 9.68
N ALA A 59 19.95 -22.59 10.75
CA ALA A 59 20.45 -21.96 11.96
C ALA A 59 21.62 -20.99 11.67
N GLY A 60 21.49 -19.76 12.18
CA GLY A 60 22.54 -18.85 12.61
C GLY A 60 23.88 -18.89 11.88
N ALA A 61 24.00 -18.07 10.83
CA ALA A 61 25.19 -17.28 10.58
C ALA A 61 24.79 -16.04 9.78
N ALA A 62 24.82 -14.87 10.42
CA ALA A 62 24.65 -13.60 9.72
C ALA A 62 25.81 -13.37 8.75
N PRO A 63 25.55 -12.89 7.53
CA PRO A 63 26.49 -12.04 6.81
C PRO A 63 25.98 -10.60 6.86
N SER A 64 26.84 -9.75 7.42
CA SER A 64 26.88 -8.31 7.15
C SER A 64 27.02 -8.09 5.64
N GLY A 65 26.06 -7.38 5.05
CA GLY A 65 26.06 -7.03 3.63
C GLY A 65 24.84 -6.18 3.32
N SER A 66 25.09 -4.89 3.07
CA SER A 66 24.10 -3.92 2.60
C SER A 66 23.45 -4.38 1.30
N ASP A 67 22.21 -4.84 1.36
CA ASP A 67 21.36 -5.17 0.22
C ASP A 67 20.33 -4.02 0.04
N PRO A 68 20.22 -3.36 -1.14
CA PRO A 68 19.36 -2.19 -1.29
C PRO A 68 17.86 -2.48 -1.40
N ALA A 69 17.42 -3.70 -1.07
CA ALA A 69 16.02 -4.09 -1.16
C ALA A 69 15.67 -5.19 -0.14
N GLU A 70 15.85 -4.94 1.15
CA GLU A 70 14.92 -5.52 2.13
C GLU A 70 13.54 -4.91 1.84
N ARG A 71 12.79 -5.57 0.96
CA ARG A 71 11.45 -5.15 0.51
C ARG A 71 10.50 -5.25 1.69
N ARG A 72 10.42 -4.18 2.48
CA ARG A 72 9.47 -4.04 3.59
C ARG A 72 8.05 -4.11 3.02
N SER A 73 7.22 -5.00 3.57
CA SER A 73 5.77 -4.97 3.34
C SER A 73 5.22 -3.58 3.71
N GLY A 74 4.49 -2.92 2.81
CA GLY A 74 4.00 -1.56 2.98
C GLY A 74 3.66 -0.87 1.66
N PRO A 75 3.05 0.33 1.70
CA PRO A 75 2.67 1.05 0.48
C PRO A 75 3.90 1.44 -0.36
N PRO A 76 3.72 1.64 -1.69
CA PRO A 76 4.74 2.23 -2.55
C PRO A 76 5.33 3.51 -1.95
N ARG A 77 6.66 3.59 -1.94
CA ARG A 77 7.46 4.69 -1.36
C ARG A 77 7.82 5.75 -2.40
N ASP A 78 6.86 6.04 -3.28
CA ASP A 78 7.04 6.88 -4.49
C ASP A 78 6.07 8.07 -4.54
N ARG A 79 5.46 8.41 -3.39
CA ARG A 79 4.47 9.49 -3.21
C ARG A 79 3.15 9.25 -3.94
N SER A 80 2.87 8.03 -4.39
CA SER A 80 1.60 7.69 -5.04
C SER A 80 0.46 7.39 -4.06
N VAL A 81 0.77 7.15 -2.78
CA VAL A 81 -0.18 6.72 -1.74
C VAL A 81 -0.23 7.69 -0.57
N VAL A 82 -1.45 7.85 -0.04
CA VAL A 82 -1.74 8.47 1.25
C VAL A 82 -2.24 7.38 2.20
N ILE A 83 -1.60 7.24 3.36
CA ILE A 83 -2.14 6.57 4.53
C ILE A 83 -3.05 7.58 5.23
N ARG A 84 -4.33 7.26 5.38
CA ARG A 84 -5.24 8.12 6.14
C ARG A 84 -6.05 7.31 7.13
N THR A 85 -6.59 8.00 8.12
CA THR A 85 -7.48 7.41 9.11
C THR A 85 -8.91 7.35 8.57
N LYS A 86 -9.70 6.36 9.01
CA LYS A 86 -11.12 6.25 8.63
C LYS A 86 -11.97 7.44 9.11
N MET A 87 -11.50 8.23 10.07
CA MET A 87 -12.15 9.48 10.51
C MET A 87 -12.30 10.52 9.39
N HIS A 88 -11.55 10.38 8.29
CA HIS A 88 -11.73 11.22 7.09
C HIS A 88 -13.10 11.09 6.42
N ALA A 89 -13.91 10.10 6.81
CA ALA A 89 -15.31 10.00 6.39
C ALA A 89 -16.17 11.15 6.94
N GLU A 90 -15.81 11.71 8.09
CA GLU A 90 -16.61 12.71 8.82
C GLU A 90 -15.85 14.03 9.05
N HIS A 91 -14.52 14.00 9.01
CA HIS A 91 -13.68 15.14 9.31
C HIS A 91 -12.69 15.44 8.18
N PRO A 92 -12.46 16.73 7.84
CA PRO A 92 -11.46 17.09 6.85
C PRO A 92 -10.04 16.78 7.34
N PRO A 93 -9.07 16.55 6.43
CA PRO A 93 -7.66 16.56 6.77
C PRO A 93 -7.27 17.82 7.55
N ARG A 94 -6.52 17.61 8.64
CA ARG A 94 -5.97 18.69 9.45
C ARG A 94 -4.45 18.72 9.37
N TRP A 95 -3.82 17.55 9.42
CA TRP A 95 -2.39 17.42 9.18
C TRP A 95 -2.13 16.48 8.02
N VAL A 96 -1.24 16.88 7.12
CA VAL A 96 -0.71 16.03 6.06
C VAL A 96 0.81 16.06 6.16
N THR A 97 1.43 14.89 6.32
CA THR A 97 2.88 14.73 6.45
C THR A 97 3.40 13.91 5.29
N LEU A 98 4.56 14.26 4.75
CA LEU A 98 5.30 13.40 3.84
C LEU A 98 6.46 12.75 4.61
N ASP A 99 6.41 11.43 4.76
CA ASP A 99 7.45 10.67 5.45
C ASP A 99 7.70 9.31 4.77
N ASP A 100 8.98 8.96 4.65
CA ASP A 100 9.49 7.82 3.90
C ASP A 100 8.78 7.65 2.55
N GLY A 101 8.66 8.73 1.77
CA GLY A 101 8.06 8.72 0.43
C GLY A 101 6.55 8.43 0.41
N VAL A 102 5.86 8.52 1.55
CA VAL A 102 4.43 8.24 1.70
C VAL A 102 3.75 9.38 2.43
N PHE A 103 2.58 9.78 1.96
CA PHE A 103 1.80 10.78 2.68
C PHE A 103 1.03 10.14 3.84
N GLN A 104 0.95 10.82 4.97
CA GLN A 104 0.10 10.47 6.10
C GLN A 104 -0.87 11.62 6.36
N SER A 105 -2.16 11.33 6.50
CA SER A 105 -3.20 12.33 6.76
C SER A 105 -3.97 11.97 8.02
N VAL A 106 -4.11 12.93 8.93
CA VAL A 106 -4.89 12.82 10.18
C VAL A 106 -5.82 14.02 10.35
N THR A 107 -6.92 13.81 11.07
CA THR A 107 -7.99 14.81 11.25
C THR A 107 -7.84 15.62 12.53
N GLY A 108 -7.06 15.12 13.50
CA GLY A 108 -6.89 15.70 14.83
C GLY A 108 -7.89 15.23 15.87
N TYR A 109 -8.83 14.38 15.48
CA TYR A 109 -9.80 13.77 16.38
C TYR A 109 -9.38 12.36 16.80
N GLU A 110 -8.28 11.85 16.25
CA GLU A 110 -7.74 10.54 16.60
C GLU A 110 -7.12 10.55 18.00
N SER A 111 -7.47 9.55 18.82
CA SER A 111 -6.76 9.29 20.07
C SER A 111 -5.51 8.44 19.83
N PRO A 112 -4.53 8.42 20.76
CA PRO A 112 -3.38 7.54 20.67
C PRO A 112 -3.74 6.05 20.55
N GLU A 113 -4.81 5.61 21.22
CA GLU A 113 -5.31 4.23 21.14
C GLU A 113 -5.92 3.95 19.76
N TYR A 114 -6.65 4.91 19.20
CA TYR A 114 -7.22 4.81 17.86
C TYR A 114 -6.11 4.68 16.80
N MET A 115 -5.04 5.45 16.92
CA MET A 115 -3.90 5.43 16.00
C MET A 115 -3.10 4.12 16.05
N GLN A 116 -3.11 3.41 17.17
CA GLN A 116 -2.40 2.13 17.32
C GLN A 116 -3.12 0.95 16.64
N ASP A 117 -4.40 1.07 16.35
CA ASP A 117 -5.15 0.03 15.66
C ASP A 117 -5.01 0.17 14.14
N ASN A 118 -4.26 -0.76 13.53
CA ASN A 118 -4.06 -0.83 12.08
C ASN A 118 -5.38 -0.89 11.29
N GLY A 119 -6.46 -1.41 11.88
CA GLY A 119 -7.79 -1.46 11.28
C GLY A 119 -8.43 -0.08 11.06
N ASN A 120 -7.89 0.99 11.67
CA ASN A 120 -8.36 2.36 11.51
C ASN A 120 -7.69 3.12 10.37
N HIS A 121 -6.66 2.53 9.75
CA HIS A 121 -5.91 3.14 8.66
C HIS A 121 -6.31 2.55 7.32
N GLU A 122 -6.23 3.36 6.27
CA GLU A 122 -6.48 2.94 4.90
C GLU A 122 -5.45 3.57 3.96
N PHE A 123 -5.06 2.80 2.94
CA PHE A 123 -4.24 3.26 1.85
C PHE A 123 -5.14 3.74 0.71
N VAL A 124 -4.94 4.98 0.28
CA VAL A 124 -5.64 5.54 -0.87
C VAL A 124 -4.63 6.14 -1.84
N ALA A 125 -4.91 6.05 -3.13
CA ALA A 125 -4.13 6.77 -4.13
C ALA A 125 -4.21 8.29 -3.87
N VAL A 126 -3.11 9.01 -4.10
CA VAL A 126 -3.07 10.48 -3.97
C VAL A 126 -4.17 11.15 -4.79
N GLU A 127 -4.45 10.67 -5.99
CA GLU A 127 -5.53 11.21 -6.83
C GLU A 127 -6.92 11.10 -6.18
N THR A 128 -7.18 9.98 -5.49
CA THR A 128 -8.43 9.76 -4.74
C THR A 128 -8.50 10.69 -3.54
N PHE A 129 -7.38 10.85 -2.82
CA PHE A 129 -7.29 11.79 -1.70
C PHE A 129 -7.56 13.23 -2.15
N LEU A 130 -6.89 13.70 -3.20
CA LEU A 130 -7.05 15.06 -3.74
C LEU A 130 -8.45 15.31 -4.30
N ARG A 131 -9.17 14.28 -4.76
CA ARG A 131 -10.58 14.43 -5.14
C ARG A 131 -11.47 14.72 -3.94
N SER A 132 -11.16 14.12 -2.78
CA SER A 132 -11.91 14.34 -1.54
C SER A 132 -11.47 15.59 -0.76
N ALA A 133 -10.20 15.99 -0.88
CA ALA A 133 -9.61 17.12 -0.17
C ALA A 133 -8.74 17.98 -1.11
N PRO A 134 -9.34 18.62 -2.14
CA PRO A 134 -8.59 19.32 -3.19
C PRO A 134 -7.77 20.50 -2.68
N TRP A 135 -8.14 21.08 -1.54
CA TRP A 135 -7.40 22.19 -0.93
C TRP A 135 -6.01 21.79 -0.42
N THR A 136 -5.72 20.49 -0.29
CA THR A 136 -4.40 19.99 0.12
C THR A 136 -3.41 19.87 -1.04
N ALA A 137 -3.85 20.11 -2.29
CA ALA A 137 -3.08 19.81 -3.49
C ALA A 137 -1.73 20.53 -3.58
N GLU A 138 -1.67 21.80 -3.16
CA GLU A 138 -0.42 22.57 -3.21
C GLU A 138 0.67 21.90 -2.36
N PHE A 139 0.34 21.53 -1.13
CA PHE A 139 1.28 20.82 -0.26
C PHE A 139 1.65 19.45 -0.84
N VAL A 140 0.67 18.64 -1.25
CA VAL A 140 0.92 17.29 -1.79
C VAL A 140 1.84 17.32 -3.02
N GLN A 141 1.81 18.40 -3.82
CA GLN A 141 2.70 18.56 -4.97
C GLN A 141 4.08 19.09 -4.60
N ALA A 142 4.18 19.97 -3.61
CA ALA A 142 5.41 20.70 -3.28
C ALA A 142 6.18 20.14 -2.07
N ALA A 143 5.58 19.23 -1.30
CA ALA A 143 6.13 18.72 -0.05
C ALA A 143 7.53 18.12 -0.24
N GLN A 144 8.40 18.45 0.71
CA GLN A 144 9.69 17.82 0.92
C GLN A 144 9.59 16.77 2.02
N GLU A 145 10.53 15.83 1.99
CA GLU A 145 10.58 14.75 2.97
C GLU A 145 10.67 15.28 4.41
N GLY A 146 9.87 14.72 5.30
CA GLY A 146 9.76 15.13 6.70
C GLY A 146 8.87 16.35 6.95
N GLN A 147 8.33 17.01 5.91
CA GLN A 147 7.46 18.17 6.12
C GLN A 147 6.05 17.75 6.54
N THR A 148 5.46 18.55 7.44
CA THR A 148 4.06 18.45 7.84
C THR A 148 3.34 19.76 7.55
N ALA A 149 2.21 19.70 6.86
CA ALA A 149 1.30 20.82 6.69
C ALA A 149 0.11 20.73 7.64
N LEU A 150 -0.13 21.81 8.39
CA LEU A 150 -1.35 22.04 9.16
C LEU A 150 -2.34 22.88 8.34
N PHE A 151 -3.51 22.33 8.11
CA PHE A 151 -4.68 22.98 7.52
C PHE A 151 -5.70 23.34 8.61
N THR A 152 -6.13 24.60 8.66
CA THR A 152 -7.16 25.04 9.61
C THR A 152 -8.57 25.06 9.02
N ASP A 153 -8.67 25.03 7.69
CA ASP A 153 -9.91 25.01 6.92
C ASP A 153 -9.65 24.48 5.48
N ALA A 154 -10.68 24.52 4.65
CA ALA A 154 -10.63 24.06 3.26
C ALA A 154 -10.22 25.17 2.25
N SER A 155 -9.62 26.28 2.69
CA SER A 155 -9.15 27.35 1.79
C SER A 155 -7.90 26.96 0.99
N GLY A 156 -7.16 25.98 1.49
CA GLY A 156 -5.87 25.55 0.95
C GLY A 156 -4.68 26.28 1.57
N ALA A 157 -4.90 27.29 2.40
CA ALA A 157 -3.84 27.86 3.22
C ALA A 157 -3.38 26.84 4.27
N TYR A 158 -2.07 26.61 4.34
CA TYR A 158 -1.44 25.77 5.34
C TYR A 158 -0.23 26.43 5.98
N ARG A 159 0.13 25.95 7.17
CA ARG A 159 1.40 26.26 7.82
C ARG A 159 2.24 25.00 7.88
N LEU A 160 3.53 25.14 7.61
CA LEU A 160 4.46 24.05 7.89
C LEU A 160 4.69 23.96 9.39
N GLU A 161 4.63 22.75 9.92
CA GLU A 161 5.06 22.41 11.28
C GLU A 161 6.42 21.71 11.22
N ASP A 162 7.25 22.01 12.22
CA ASP A 162 8.61 21.46 12.41
C ASP A 162 8.59 20.05 13.02
#